data_AF-A0A967T1E3-F1
#
_entry.id   AF-A0A967T1E3-F1
#
_cell.length_a   1.000
_cell.length_b   1.000
_cell.length_c   1.000
_cell.angle_alpha   90.00
_cell.angle_beta   90.00
_cell.angle_gamma   90.00
#
_symmetry.space_group_name_H-M   'P 1'
#
loop_
_entity.id
_entity.type
_entity.pdbx_description
1 polymer ?
#
loop_
_entity_poly.entity_id
_entity_poly.type
_entity_poly.pdbx_seq_one_letter_code
_entity_poly.pdbx_strand_id
1 'polypeptide(L)'
;MENENNSQAPHQKRLQEKAKDAKSSKSYSDILSTVIHEGESMFALENKTVFLSAIVAGLEIGFSYLLISALYFFWQGTLPDVTIFKLFSIVYPVGFIMVIVGKSALFTEQTSILVLPVLNGQRSIWQLLRVWIDVIIGNIIGGILFVFFI
;
A
#
# COMPACT_ATOMS: atom_id res chain seq x y z
N MET A 1 -24.93 3.16 -58.22
CA MET A 1 -25.62 2.81 -56.96
C MET A 1 -24.57 2.89 -55.87
N GLU A 2 -24.32 4.10 -55.36
CA GLU A 2 -23.12 4.36 -54.57
C GLU A 2 -23.49 5.07 -53.25
N ASN A 3 -23.09 4.41 -52.16
CA ASN A 3 -22.80 4.94 -50.83
C ASN A 3 -23.95 5.54 -49.98
N GLU A 4 -24.73 4.66 -49.35
CA GLU A 4 -25.47 4.97 -48.10
C GLU A 4 -24.77 4.47 -46.81
N ASN A 5 -23.49 4.07 -46.85
CA ASN A 5 -22.83 3.41 -45.71
C ASN A 5 -21.76 4.24 -44.97
N ASN A 6 -21.92 5.57 -44.85
CA ASN A 6 -20.90 6.41 -44.17
C ASN A 6 -21.41 7.25 -42.99
N SER A 7 -22.71 7.21 -42.65
CA SER A 7 -23.27 8.01 -41.55
C SER A 7 -23.32 7.31 -40.19
N GLN A 8 -23.04 5.99 -40.10
CA GLN A 8 -23.11 5.22 -38.84
C GLN A 8 -21.76 4.98 -38.15
N ALA A 9 -20.64 5.07 -38.90
CA ALA A 9 -19.29 4.86 -38.38
C ALA A 9 -18.90 5.76 -37.18
N PRO A 10 -19.23 7.08 -37.13
CA PRO A 10 -18.88 7.91 -35.98
C PRO A 10 -19.77 7.65 -34.75
N HIS A 11 -20.98 7.11 -34.93
CA HIS A 11 -21.86 6.76 -33.83
C HIS A 11 -21.43 5.44 -33.17
N GLN A 12 -21.05 4.43 -33.96
CA GLN A 12 -20.53 3.17 -33.44
C GLN A 12 -19.20 3.36 -32.69
N LYS A 13 -18.30 4.24 -33.16
CA LYS A 13 -17.07 4.58 -32.43
C LYS A 13 -17.35 5.23 -31.07
N ARG A 14 -18.26 6.20 -30.99
CA ARG A 14 -18.67 6.83 -29.71
C ARG A 14 -19.33 5.86 -28.74
N LEU A 15 -20.10 4.89 -29.24
CA LEU A 15 -20.70 3.84 -28.42
C LEU A 15 -19.64 2.86 -27.91
N GLN A 16 -18.63 2.53 -28.72
CA GLN A 16 -17.49 1.71 -28.28
C GLN A 16 -16.58 2.43 -27.27
N GLU A 17 -16.36 3.74 -27.44
CA GLU A 17 -15.67 4.59 -26.45
C GLU A 17 -16.46 4.64 -25.13
N LYS A 18 -17.75 5.00 -25.17
CA LYS A 18 -18.61 4.97 -23.97
C LYS A 18 -18.68 3.59 -23.34
N ALA A 19 -18.68 2.51 -24.11
CA ALA A 19 -18.67 1.14 -23.58
C ALA A 19 -17.30 0.78 -22.95
N LYS A 20 -16.18 1.24 -23.52
CA LYS A 20 -14.84 1.10 -22.91
C LYS A 20 -14.72 1.91 -21.64
N ASP A 21 -15.19 3.15 -21.63
CA ASP A 21 -15.21 4.05 -20.47
C ASP A 21 -16.15 3.54 -19.38
N ALA A 22 -17.31 2.99 -19.75
CA ALA A 22 -18.20 2.34 -18.80
C ALA A 22 -17.59 1.05 -18.23
N LYS A 23 -16.84 0.30 -19.04
CA LYS A 23 -16.15 -0.93 -18.59
C LYS A 23 -14.94 -0.62 -17.71
N SER A 24 -14.17 0.43 -18.01
CA SER A 24 -13.07 0.91 -17.17
C SER A 24 -13.61 1.52 -15.87
N SER A 25 -14.63 2.37 -15.96
CA SER A 25 -15.33 2.95 -14.80
C SER A 25 -15.89 1.87 -13.88
N LYS A 26 -16.49 0.81 -14.44
CA LYS A 26 -16.95 -0.35 -13.67
C LYS A 26 -15.78 -1.08 -12.99
N SER A 27 -14.67 -1.29 -13.69
CA SER A 27 -13.47 -1.89 -13.09
C SER A 27 -12.88 -1.05 -11.95
N TYR A 28 -12.84 0.27 -12.08
CA TYR A 28 -12.34 1.16 -11.03
C TYR A 28 -13.31 1.22 -9.84
N SER A 29 -14.63 1.24 -10.08
CA SER A 29 -15.62 1.18 -9.00
C SER A 29 -15.57 -0.17 -8.26
N ASP A 30 -15.29 -1.26 -8.97
CA ASP A 30 -15.14 -2.59 -8.37
C ASP A 30 -13.89 -2.65 -7.47
N ILE A 31 -12.75 -2.10 -7.93
CA ILE A 31 -11.54 -1.98 -7.08
C ILE A 31 -11.84 -1.09 -5.87
N LEU A 32 -12.42 0.09 -6.08
CA LEU A 32 -12.69 1.05 -5.01
C LEU A 32 -13.65 0.46 -3.95
N SER A 33 -14.71 -0.20 -4.38
CA SER A 33 -15.65 -0.86 -3.46
C SER A 33 -14.99 -2.01 -2.68
N THR A 34 -14.08 -2.75 -3.32
CA THR A 34 -13.28 -3.78 -2.65
C THR A 34 -12.42 -3.18 -1.53
N VAL A 35 -11.67 -2.10 -1.81
CA VAL A 35 -10.81 -1.46 -0.81
C VAL A 35 -11.63 -0.79 0.30
N ILE A 36 -12.80 -0.20 -0.02
CA ILE A 36 -13.71 0.32 1.00
C ILE A 36 -14.19 -0.79 1.94
N HIS A 37 -14.59 -1.95 1.38
CA HIS A 37 -15.03 -3.08 2.18
C HIS A 37 -13.89 -3.67 3.03
N GLU A 38 -12.67 -3.68 2.51
CA GLU A 38 -11.47 -4.06 3.26
C GLU A 38 -11.22 -3.09 4.43
N GLY A 39 -11.27 -1.77 4.18
CA GLY A 39 -11.11 -0.76 5.22
C GLY A 39 -12.17 -0.86 6.32
N GLU A 40 -13.42 -1.14 5.97
CA GLU A 40 -14.47 -1.40 6.95
C GLU A 40 -14.16 -2.62 7.83
N SER A 41 -13.64 -3.70 7.24
CA SER A 41 -13.25 -4.89 7.99
C SER A 41 -12.10 -4.61 8.96
N MET A 42 -11.16 -3.73 8.58
CA MET A 42 -10.06 -3.29 9.46
C MET A 42 -10.57 -2.47 10.65
N PHE A 43 -11.57 -1.58 10.45
CA PHE A 43 -12.22 -0.86 11.54
C PHE A 43 -13.02 -1.77 12.50
N ALA A 44 -13.38 -2.98 12.08
CA ALA A 44 -14.08 -3.95 12.92
C ALA A 44 -13.14 -4.80 13.79
N LEU A 45 -11.83 -4.74 13.55
CA LEU A 45 -10.84 -5.48 14.34
C LEU A 45 -10.71 -4.91 15.76
N GLU A 46 -10.31 -5.78 16.69
CA GLU A 46 -9.98 -5.34 18.05
C GLU A 46 -8.70 -4.48 18.04
N ASN A 47 -8.71 -3.35 18.74
CA ASN A 47 -7.57 -2.42 18.81
C ASN A 47 -6.26 -3.11 19.22
N LYS A 48 -6.32 -4.13 20.09
CA LYS A 48 -5.13 -4.89 20.51
C LYS A 48 -4.51 -5.68 19.36
N THR A 49 -5.34 -6.29 18.51
CA THR A 49 -4.89 -7.05 17.34
C THR A 49 -4.24 -6.12 16.34
N VAL A 50 -4.85 -4.96 16.08
CA VAL A 50 -4.28 -3.94 15.19
C VAL A 50 -2.95 -3.43 15.74
N PHE A 51 -2.87 -3.14 17.04
CA PHE A 51 -1.67 -2.64 17.67
C PHE A 51 -0.50 -3.66 17.65
N LEU A 52 -0.77 -4.92 17.97
CA LEU A 52 0.24 -5.99 17.89
C LEU A 52 0.71 -6.19 16.45
N SER A 53 -0.21 -6.19 15.49
CA SER A 53 0.10 -6.26 14.06
C SER A 53 0.96 -5.07 13.62
N ALA A 54 0.71 -3.87 14.17
CA ALA A 54 1.53 -2.69 13.90
C ALA A 54 2.95 -2.78 14.47
N ILE A 55 3.13 -3.39 15.64
CA ILE A 55 4.48 -3.68 16.16
C ILE A 55 5.22 -4.64 15.22
N VAL A 56 4.55 -5.69 14.75
CA VAL A 56 5.13 -6.64 13.78
C VAL A 56 5.53 -5.94 12.48
N ALA A 57 4.68 -5.07 11.93
CA ALA A 57 5.02 -4.27 10.76
C ALA A 57 6.28 -3.41 10.98
N GLY A 58 6.43 -2.81 12.17
CA GLY A 58 7.64 -2.06 12.53
C GLY A 58 8.91 -2.91 12.55
N LEU A 59 8.83 -4.13 13.08
CA LEU A 59 9.93 -5.11 13.06
C LEU A 59 10.27 -5.53 11.61
N GLU A 60 9.26 -5.76 10.77
CA GLU A 60 9.42 -6.14 9.36
C GLU A 60 10.15 -5.09 8.53
N ILE A 61 9.82 -3.80 8.72
CA ILE A 61 10.55 -2.70 8.08
C ILE A 61 12.01 -2.64 8.54
N GLY A 62 12.29 -3.02 9.79
CA GLY A 62 13.65 -3.14 10.32
C GLY A 62 14.56 -4.06 9.50
N PHE A 63 14.02 -5.14 8.90
CA PHE A 63 14.81 -6.03 8.04
C PHE A 63 15.37 -5.33 6.80
N SER A 64 14.66 -4.35 6.26
CA SER A 64 15.15 -3.55 5.14
C SER A 64 16.42 -2.79 5.54
N TYR A 65 16.40 -2.16 6.72
CA TYR A 65 17.56 -1.47 7.29
C TYR A 65 18.72 -2.42 7.59
N LEU A 66 18.43 -3.59 8.16
CA LEU A 66 19.43 -4.63 8.40
C LEU A 66 20.12 -5.05 7.10
N LEU A 67 19.36 -5.35 6.05
CA LEU A 67 19.92 -5.78 4.77
C LEU A 67 20.77 -4.68 4.13
N ILE A 68 20.31 -3.42 4.18
CA ILE A 68 21.07 -2.27 3.70
C ILE A 68 22.39 -2.15 4.45
N SER A 69 22.35 -2.26 5.78
CA SER A 69 23.54 -2.15 6.63
C SER A 69 24.52 -3.29 6.37
N ALA A 70 24.02 -4.53 6.34
CA ALA A 70 24.83 -5.72 6.05
C ALA A 70 25.47 -5.64 4.66
N LEU A 71 24.71 -5.20 3.64
CA LEU A 71 25.21 -5.01 2.29
C LEU A 71 26.31 -3.94 2.24
N TYR A 72 26.09 -2.80 2.92
CA TYR A 72 27.08 -1.73 2.98
C TYR A 72 28.38 -2.23 3.60
N PHE A 73 28.33 -2.82 4.80
CA PHE A 73 29.52 -3.29 5.50
C PHE A 73 30.23 -4.45 4.81
N PHE A 74 29.50 -5.31 4.08
CA PHE A 74 30.11 -6.41 3.34
C PHE A 74 30.91 -5.92 2.12
N TRP A 75 30.40 -4.92 1.39
CA TRP A 75 31.03 -4.42 0.16
C TRP A 75 31.90 -3.18 0.36
N GLN A 76 31.89 -2.57 1.54
CA GLN A 76 32.72 -1.42 1.88
C GLN A 76 34.20 -1.73 1.61
N GLY A 77 34.89 -0.82 0.92
CA GLY A 77 36.30 -0.98 0.55
C GLY A 77 36.57 -1.92 -0.65
N THR A 78 35.57 -2.68 -1.11
CA THR A 78 35.68 -3.53 -2.32
C THR A 78 35.04 -2.86 -3.53
N LEU A 79 33.87 -2.24 -3.36
CA LEU A 79 33.18 -1.49 -4.40
C LEU A 79 33.18 0.01 -4.09
N PRO A 80 33.10 0.87 -5.13
CA PRO A 80 32.79 2.27 -4.94
C PRO A 80 31.42 2.46 -4.27
N ASP A 81 31.31 3.41 -3.33
CA ASP A 81 30.07 3.69 -2.59
C ASP A 81 28.86 3.92 -3.50
N VAL A 82 29.06 4.59 -4.64
CA VAL A 82 28.01 4.83 -5.64
C VAL A 82 27.39 3.53 -6.17
N THR A 83 28.17 2.45 -6.28
CA THR A 83 27.68 1.14 -6.71
C THR A 83 26.90 0.47 -5.59
N ILE A 84 27.39 0.56 -4.35
CA ILE A 84 26.71 0.02 -3.17
C ILE A 84 25.35 0.69 -2.98
N PHE A 85 25.28 2.02 -3.13
CA PHE A 85 24.02 2.77 -3.02
C PHE A 85 23.00 2.40 -4.10
N LYS A 86 23.44 2.05 -5.32
CA LYS A 86 22.55 1.50 -6.34
C LYS A 86 21.99 0.14 -5.94
N LEU A 87 22.78 -0.69 -5.27
CA LEU A 87 22.33 -2.00 -4.79
C LEU A 87 21.31 -1.88 -3.64
N PHE A 88 21.27 -0.75 -2.90
CA PHE A 88 20.22 -0.51 -1.91
C PHE A 88 18.82 -0.59 -2.52
N SER A 89 18.63 -0.18 -3.78
CA SER A 89 17.33 -0.28 -4.46
C SER A 89 16.80 -1.72 -4.58
N ILE A 90 17.68 -2.73 -4.53
CA ILE A 90 17.29 -4.14 -4.62
C ILE A 90 16.81 -4.65 -3.26
N VAL A 91 17.49 -4.26 -2.18
CA VAL A 91 17.22 -4.77 -0.82
C VAL A 91 16.22 -3.92 -0.03
N TYR A 92 16.09 -2.63 -0.34
CA TYR A 92 15.15 -1.73 0.31
C TYR A 92 13.68 -2.22 0.32
N PRO A 93 13.11 -2.74 -0.79
CA PRO A 93 11.72 -3.17 -0.78
C PRO A 93 11.46 -4.43 0.07
N VAL A 94 12.49 -5.15 0.52
CA VAL A 94 12.31 -6.44 1.22
C VAL A 94 11.46 -6.30 2.48
N GLY A 95 11.70 -5.29 3.30
CA GLY A 95 10.89 -5.07 4.51
C GLY A 95 9.42 -4.80 4.19
N PHE A 96 9.14 -4.05 3.12
CA PHE A 96 7.77 -3.79 2.67
C PHE A 96 7.11 -5.03 2.07
N ILE A 97 7.86 -5.87 1.36
CA ILE A 97 7.35 -7.17 0.87
C ILE A 97 6.95 -8.06 2.05
N MET A 98 7.74 -8.09 3.13
CA MET A 98 7.37 -8.83 4.34
C MET A 98 6.05 -8.33 4.93
N VAL A 99 5.86 -7.01 5.03
CA VAL A 99 4.59 -6.40 5.50
C VAL A 99 3.39 -6.88 4.67
N ILE A 100 3.48 -6.83 3.35
CA ILE A 100 2.38 -7.24 2.46
C ILE A 100 2.07 -8.73 2.63
N VAL A 101 3.11 -9.57 2.66
CA VAL A 101 2.94 -11.03 2.81
C VAL A 101 2.40 -11.39 4.20
N GLY A 102 2.87 -10.71 5.23
CA GLY A 102 2.44 -10.86 6.62
C GLY A 102 1.07 -10.25 6.92
N LYS A 103 0.56 -9.39 6.03
CA LYS A 103 -0.65 -8.57 6.24
C LYS A 103 -0.58 -7.77 7.54
N SER A 104 0.61 -7.25 7.83
CA SER A 104 0.89 -6.51 9.05
C SER A 104 0.41 -5.07 8.93
N ALA A 105 -0.02 -4.44 10.03
CA ALA A 105 -0.59 -3.10 10.01
C ALA A 105 0.50 -2.01 9.89
N LEU A 106 0.89 -1.68 8.66
CA LEU A 106 1.81 -0.57 8.39
C LEU A 106 1.06 0.75 8.18
N PHE A 107 1.48 1.81 8.86
CA PHE A 107 0.81 3.12 8.85
C PHE A 107 0.53 3.66 7.44
N THR A 108 1.51 3.60 6.54
CA THR A 108 1.41 4.13 5.18
C THR A 108 0.43 3.35 4.31
N GLU A 109 0.39 2.02 4.47
CA GLU A 109 -0.58 1.15 3.79
C GLU A 109 -1.99 1.37 4.33
N GLN A 110 -2.13 1.37 5.66
CA GLN A 110 -3.42 1.58 6.32
C GLN A 110 -4.03 2.95 6.00
N THR A 111 -3.21 3.96 5.74
CA THR A 111 -3.69 5.26 5.26
C THR A 111 -4.41 5.16 3.92
N SER A 112 -3.87 4.40 2.96
CA SER A 112 -4.51 4.23 1.64
C SER A 112 -5.84 3.48 1.72
N ILE A 113 -5.99 2.57 2.69
CA ILE A 113 -7.19 1.73 2.85
C ILE A 113 -8.26 2.44 3.70
N LEU A 114 -7.89 2.91 4.90
CA LEU A 114 -8.85 3.41 5.91
C LEU A 114 -9.43 4.79 5.59
N VAL A 115 -8.78 5.57 4.73
CA VAL A 115 -9.31 6.87 4.29
C VAL A 115 -10.55 6.69 3.43
N LEU A 116 -10.65 5.62 2.65
CA LEU A 116 -11.74 5.44 1.69
C LEU A 116 -13.12 5.24 2.36
N PRO A 117 -13.29 4.42 3.42
CA PRO A 117 -14.54 4.37 4.17
C PRO A 117 -14.96 5.70 4.80
N VAL A 118 -13.99 6.53 5.22
CA VAL A 118 -14.25 7.87 5.76
C VAL A 118 -14.73 8.82 4.66
N LEU A 119 -14.07 8.82 3.50
CA LEU A 119 -14.50 9.60 2.33
C LEU A 119 -15.86 9.14 1.79
N ASN A 120 -16.18 7.84 1.93
CA ASN A 120 -17.48 7.29 1.59
C ASN A 120 -18.55 7.51 2.69
N GLY A 121 -18.23 8.25 3.77
CA GLY A 121 -19.17 8.60 4.83
C GLY A 121 -19.58 7.46 5.76
N GLN A 122 -18.87 6.33 5.74
CA GLN A 122 -19.16 5.16 6.59
C GLN A 122 -18.53 5.29 7.98
N ARG A 123 -17.41 6.02 8.08
CA ARG A 123 -16.63 6.22 9.30
C ARG A 123 -16.34 7.68 9.55
N SER A 124 -16.12 8.03 10.82
CA SER A 124 -15.75 9.39 11.18
C SER A 124 -14.25 9.62 11.08
N ILE A 125 -13.85 10.87 10.84
CA ILE A 125 -12.44 11.28 10.87
C ILE A 125 -11.77 10.95 12.22
N TRP A 126 -12.55 10.97 13.31
CA TRP A 126 -12.06 10.65 14.65
C TRP A 126 -11.71 9.16 14.81
N GLN A 127 -12.49 8.26 14.19
CA GLN A 127 -12.18 6.84 14.19
C GLN A 127 -10.89 6.55 13.41
N LEU A 128 -10.70 7.23 12.28
CA LEU A 128 -9.48 7.15 11.49
C LEU A 128 -8.25 7.60 12.28
N LEU A 129 -8.32 8.78 12.90
CA LEU A 129 -7.22 9.32 13.71
C LEU A 129 -6.82 8.38 14.86
N ARG A 130 -7.80 7.75 15.51
CA ARG A 130 -7.53 6.77 16.57
C ARG A 130 -6.71 5.59 16.05
N VAL A 131 -7.14 4.97 14.95
CA VAL A 131 -6.43 3.83 14.36
C VAL A 131 -5.04 4.24 13.88
N TRP A 132 -4.91 5.41 13.28
CA TRP A 132 -3.62 5.96 12.85
C TRP A 132 -2.63 6.12 14.00
N ILE A 133 -3.08 6.67 15.13
CA ILE A 133 -2.24 6.85 16.31
C ILE A 133 -1.80 5.47 16.86
N ASP A 134 -2.72 4.52 16.97
CA ASP A 134 -2.39 3.18 17.45
C ASP A 134 -1.35 2.50 16.53
N VAL A 135 -1.54 2.59 15.21
CA VAL A 135 -0.66 1.98 14.22
C VAL A 135 0.71 2.65 14.17
N ILE A 136 0.79 3.99 14.12
CA ILE A 136 2.08 4.69 14.04
C ILE A 136 2.92 4.46 15.30
N ILE A 137 2.29 4.47 16.49
CA ILE A 137 2.97 4.17 17.74
C ILE A 137 3.48 2.72 17.73
N GLY A 138 2.65 1.77 17.28
CA GLY A 138 3.05 0.37 17.12
C GLY A 138 4.26 0.21 16.18
N ASN A 139 4.23 0.83 15.00
CA ASN A 139 5.33 0.76 14.04
C ASN A 139 6.64 1.33 14.61
N ILE A 140 6.58 2.47 15.33
CA ILE A 140 7.74 3.07 15.98
C ILE A 140 8.30 2.14 17.06
N ILE A 141 7.43 1.58 17.92
CA ILE A 141 7.85 0.63 18.95
C ILE A 141 8.52 -0.59 18.30
N GLY A 142 7.92 -1.16 17.27
CA GLY A 142 8.51 -2.28 16.52
C GLY A 142 9.89 -1.96 15.96
N GLY A 143 10.06 -0.78 15.35
CA GLY A 143 11.36 -0.33 14.85
C GLY A 143 12.40 -0.13 15.95
N ILE A 144 12.02 0.47 17.09
CA ILE A 144 12.90 0.64 18.25
C ILE A 144 13.32 -0.71 18.81
N LEU A 145 12.38 -1.65 18.97
CA LEU A 145 12.68 -3.00 19.44
C LEU A 145 13.63 -3.70 18.48
N PHE A 146 13.41 -3.59 17.16
CA PHE A 146 14.30 -4.17 16.16
C PHE A 146 15.74 -3.70 16.35
N VAL A 147 15.93 -2.37 16.44
CA VAL A 147 17.26 -1.76 16.63
C VAL A 147 17.87 -2.12 17.98
N PHE A 148 17.07 -2.26 19.03
CA PHE A 148 17.56 -2.62 20.36
C PHE A 148 18.12 -4.05 20.43
N PHE A 149 17.59 -4.98 19.62
CA PHE A 149 17.97 -6.39 19.65
C PHE A 149 19.02 -6.80 18.61
N ILE A 150 19.46 -5.88 17.75
CA ILE A 150 20.42 -6.13 16.66
C ILE A 150 21.74 -5.41 16.87
#